data_AF-A0A1Q9EKH8-F1
#
_entry.id   AF-A0A1Q9EKH8-F1
#
_cell.length_a   1.000
_cell.length_b   1.000
_cell.length_c   1.000
_cell.angle_alpha   90.00
_cell.angle_beta   90.00
_cell.angle_gamma   90.00
#
_symmetry.space_group_name_H-M   'P 1'
#
loop_
_entity.id
_entity.type
_entity.pdbx_description
1 polymer ?
#
loop_
_entity_poly.entity_id
_entity_poly.type
_entity_poly.pdbx_seq_one_letter_code
_entity_poly.pdbx_strand_id
1 'polypeptide(L)'
;MLNLAAPVQPPAPVADDPLPDGAGWNTPETKLKAPSSQKRLESWDSDSTMASTSPSPSASQSMTMSFEKQVKPKTLPQPCGQRGSDCKKLIFMDVDGVLHAANFAPTSFSKPCMEALAMIVRETGAQIILSSTWRLWDGSTGRKAVDKALKLHGIPKLAGQTPDLKGAVGRPNEILEYLKSCEGGPAKWIALDDMDMRAELGDRLVMTHATKGLRPRDARRAIALLNDWPLPDCDSDSDSDWSDDEDGAYSSDVSHRESF
;
A
#
# COMPACT_ATOMS: atom_id res chain seq x y z
N MET A 1 57.66 24.65 -54.13
CA MET A 1 57.67 23.31 -53.51
C MET A 1 56.45 23.22 -52.61
N LEU A 2 55.37 22.58 -53.08
CA LEU A 2 54.19 22.27 -52.29
C LEU A 2 53.75 20.85 -52.68
N ASN A 3 53.95 19.91 -51.77
CA ASN A 3 53.60 18.50 -51.91
C ASN A 3 52.09 18.36 -51.65
N LEU A 4 51.34 17.94 -52.68
CA LEU A 4 49.98 17.44 -52.51
C LEU A 4 50.04 15.97 -52.08
N ALA A 5 49.55 15.69 -50.88
CA ALA A 5 49.41 14.34 -50.35
C ALA A 5 48.27 13.58 -51.06
N ALA A 6 48.53 12.32 -51.40
CA ALA A 6 47.58 11.39 -52.01
C ALA A 6 46.54 10.88 -50.98
N PRO A 7 45.33 10.48 -51.43
CA PRO A 7 44.26 10.03 -50.55
C PRO A 7 44.52 8.63 -49.99
N VAL A 8 44.27 8.48 -48.68
CA VAL A 8 44.35 7.23 -47.92
C VAL A 8 43.15 6.34 -48.27
N GLN A 9 43.40 5.09 -48.69
CA GLN A 9 42.34 4.08 -48.88
C GLN A 9 41.93 3.45 -47.54
N PRO A 10 40.64 3.09 -47.36
CA PRO A 10 40.18 2.38 -46.18
C PRO A 10 40.63 0.91 -46.17
N PRO A 11 40.79 0.30 -44.98
CA PRO A 11 41.23 -1.09 -44.84
C PRO A 11 40.16 -2.09 -45.31
N ALA A 12 40.64 -3.21 -45.86
CA ALA A 12 39.84 -4.34 -46.31
C ALA A 12 39.12 -5.06 -45.14
N PRO A 13 37.96 -5.69 -45.38
CA PRO A 13 37.22 -6.43 -44.35
C PRO A 13 38.01 -7.67 -43.90
N VAL A 14 38.05 -7.86 -42.58
CA VAL A 14 38.65 -9.01 -41.89
C VAL A 14 37.69 -10.20 -42.04
N ALA A 15 38.22 -11.36 -42.43
CA ALA A 15 37.46 -12.60 -42.54
C ALA A 15 37.16 -13.18 -41.14
N ASP A 16 35.93 -13.66 -40.94
CA ASP A 16 35.48 -14.37 -39.75
C ASP A 16 36.13 -15.77 -39.68
N ASP A 17 36.84 -16.04 -38.58
CA ASP A 17 37.31 -17.38 -38.24
C ASP A 17 36.14 -18.27 -37.75
N PRO A 18 36.07 -19.55 -38.16
CA PRO A 18 35.01 -20.46 -37.73
C PRO A 18 35.22 -20.95 -36.29
N LEU A 19 34.15 -20.89 -35.49
CA LEU A 19 34.08 -21.45 -34.13
C LEU A 19 34.17 -22.99 -34.16
N PRO A 20 34.83 -23.61 -33.16
CA PRO A 20 34.96 -25.05 -33.08
C PRO A 20 33.67 -25.73 -32.56
N ASP A 21 33.37 -26.88 -33.16
CA ASP A 21 32.29 -27.79 -32.83
C ASP A 21 32.37 -28.33 -31.40
N GLY A 22 31.21 -28.45 -30.76
CA GLY A 22 30.93 -29.53 -29.81
C GLY A 22 31.08 -29.22 -28.33
N ALA A 23 30.03 -28.67 -27.72
CA ALA A 23 29.71 -28.94 -26.31
C ALA A 23 28.19 -28.86 -26.12
N GLY A 24 27.56 -30.03 -26.03
CA GLY A 24 26.12 -30.18 -25.83
C GLY A 24 25.68 -29.66 -24.47
N TRP A 25 24.71 -28.76 -24.48
CA TRP A 25 23.86 -28.45 -23.34
C TRP A 25 22.44 -28.84 -23.70
N ASN A 26 22.02 -30.00 -23.20
CA ASN A 26 20.62 -30.39 -23.14
C ASN A 26 19.93 -29.51 -22.09
N THR A 27 19.04 -28.62 -22.52
CA THR A 27 18.02 -28.00 -21.66
C THR A 27 16.65 -28.52 -22.08
N PRO A 28 15.84 -29.09 -21.17
CA PRO A 28 14.49 -29.50 -21.51
C PRO A 28 13.57 -28.28 -21.63
N GLU A 29 12.88 -28.19 -22.77
CA GLU A 29 11.77 -27.25 -23.00
C GLU A 29 10.66 -27.47 -21.97
N THR A 30 10.57 -26.60 -20.97
CA THR A 30 9.33 -26.44 -20.19
C THR A 30 8.49 -25.34 -20.81
N LYS A 31 7.51 -25.75 -21.63
CA LYS A 31 6.37 -24.92 -22.02
C LYS A 31 5.59 -24.48 -20.78
N LEU A 32 5.92 -23.32 -20.22
CA LEU A 32 5.08 -22.61 -19.27
C LEU A 32 3.91 -21.98 -20.04
N LYS A 33 2.79 -22.69 -20.00
CA LYS A 33 1.48 -22.24 -20.46
C LYS A 33 1.01 -21.12 -19.54
N ALA A 34 0.76 -19.93 -20.09
CA ALA A 34 0.13 -18.84 -19.37
C ALA A 34 -1.24 -19.28 -18.82
N PRO A 35 -1.59 -19.01 -17.54
CA PRO A 35 -2.91 -19.31 -17.04
C PRO A 35 -3.92 -18.29 -17.61
N SER A 36 -4.73 -18.81 -18.53
CA SER A 36 -5.97 -18.20 -19.02
C SER A 36 -6.96 -18.02 -17.88
N SER A 37 -7.06 -16.81 -17.33
CA SER A 37 -8.08 -16.47 -16.34
C SER A 37 -9.33 -15.94 -17.06
N GLN A 38 -10.10 -16.86 -17.61
CA GLN A 38 -11.50 -16.63 -17.98
C GLN A 38 -12.40 -17.44 -17.05
N LYS A 39 -13.48 -16.78 -16.59
CA LYS A 39 -14.58 -17.24 -15.72
C LYS A 39 -14.22 -17.14 -14.23
N ARG A 40 -15.03 -16.55 -13.36
CA ARG A 40 -16.48 -16.31 -13.37
C ARG A 40 -16.78 -15.24 -12.30
N LEU A 41 -17.16 -14.04 -12.73
CA LEU A 41 -17.75 -13.03 -11.85
C LEU A 41 -19.27 -13.27 -11.86
N GLU A 42 -19.79 -13.93 -10.83
CA GLU A 42 -21.23 -13.97 -10.59
C GLU A 42 -21.51 -13.58 -9.13
N SER A 43 -22.13 -12.40 -9.00
CA SER A 43 -23.17 -12.02 -8.05
C SER A 43 -22.82 -11.91 -6.56
N TRP A 44 -22.51 -10.68 -6.14
CA TRP A 44 -22.84 -10.17 -4.80
C TRP A 44 -23.76 -8.97 -4.98
N ASP A 45 -25.04 -9.23 -5.24
CA ASP A 45 -26.10 -8.24 -5.04
C ASP A 45 -26.82 -8.51 -3.72
N SER A 46 -26.83 -7.47 -2.90
CA SER A 46 -27.52 -7.39 -1.62
C SER A 46 -28.92 -6.85 -1.86
N ASP A 47 -29.94 -7.53 -1.35
CA ASP A 47 -31.30 -7.03 -1.28
C ASP A 47 -31.62 -6.68 0.18
N SER A 48 -31.84 -5.41 0.46
CA SER A 48 -32.58 -4.90 1.62
C SER A 48 -32.73 -3.38 1.49
N THR A 49 -33.89 -2.98 0.97
CA THR A 49 -34.37 -1.60 0.99
C THR A 49 -35.57 -1.48 1.94
N MET A 50 -35.81 -0.23 2.37
CA MET A 50 -37.02 0.32 2.98
C MET A 50 -37.16 0.13 4.51
N ALA A 51 -37.00 1.22 5.28
CA ALA A 51 -38.12 2.13 5.55
C ALA A 51 -37.71 3.31 6.44
N SER A 52 -38.18 4.49 6.02
CA SER A 52 -38.14 5.79 6.69
C SER A 52 -39.32 5.91 7.65
N THR A 53 -39.16 6.60 8.79
CA THR A 53 -40.24 7.37 9.43
C THR A 53 -39.70 8.26 10.55
N SER A 54 -39.83 9.58 10.38
CA SER A 54 -39.84 10.59 11.46
C SER A 54 -41.30 10.85 11.85
N PRO A 55 -41.61 11.32 13.07
CA PRO A 55 -41.98 12.74 13.19
C PRO A 55 -41.70 13.45 14.55
N SER A 56 -41.39 14.75 14.41
CA SER A 56 -41.83 15.95 15.15
C SER A 56 -41.61 16.22 16.67
N PRO A 57 -41.58 17.52 17.07
CA PRO A 57 -41.00 18.01 18.31
C PRO A 57 -42.03 18.43 19.37
N SER A 58 -41.57 18.55 20.63
CA SER A 58 -42.33 19.18 21.73
C SER A 58 -41.39 19.95 22.64
N ALA A 59 -41.80 21.17 22.98
CA ALA A 59 -41.10 22.15 23.80
C ALA A 59 -41.41 21.98 25.29
N SER A 60 -40.49 22.40 26.17
CA SER A 60 -40.76 23.34 27.29
C SER A 60 -39.55 23.49 28.23
N GLN A 61 -39.16 24.77 28.45
CA GLN A 61 -38.89 25.47 29.73
C GLN A 61 -37.95 24.80 30.77
N SER A 62 -37.15 25.46 31.62
CA SER A 62 -36.67 26.83 31.91
C SER A 62 -35.75 26.69 33.15
N MET A 63 -34.97 27.73 33.47
CA MET A 63 -34.24 28.00 34.74
C MET A 63 -32.95 27.19 35.01
N THR A 64 -31.86 27.67 35.62
CA THR A 64 -31.25 28.98 35.93
C THR A 64 -29.90 28.68 36.62
N MET A 65 -29.02 29.68 36.67
CA MET A 65 -27.90 29.91 37.60
C MET A 65 -26.50 29.34 37.27
N SER A 66 -25.61 30.30 37.05
CA SER A 66 -24.16 30.31 37.03
C SER A 66 -23.50 29.72 38.28
N PHE A 67 -22.27 29.21 38.18
CA PHE A 67 -21.07 29.67 38.91
C PHE A 67 -19.80 28.89 38.50
N GLU A 68 -18.80 29.66 38.07
CA GLU A 68 -17.34 29.48 38.17
C GLU A 68 -16.67 28.09 38.19
N LYS A 69 -15.83 27.82 37.18
CA LYS A 69 -14.36 27.99 37.30
C LYS A 69 -13.67 27.84 35.94
N GLN A 70 -13.04 28.91 35.50
CA GLN A 70 -12.14 28.94 34.35
C GLN A 70 -10.90 28.10 34.65
N VAL A 71 -10.78 26.95 33.98
CA VAL A 71 -9.49 26.27 33.83
C VAL A 71 -8.88 26.80 32.53
N LYS A 72 -7.83 27.61 32.66
CA LYS A 72 -7.02 28.05 31.51
C LYS A 72 -6.43 26.80 30.84
N PRO A 73 -6.69 26.52 29.55
CA PRO A 73 -5.94 25.48 28.88
C PRO A 73 -4.47 25.88 28.84
N LYS A 74 -3.59 24.96 29.24
CA LYS A 74 -2.14 25.05 29.08
C LYS A 74 -1.85 25.24 27.60
N THR A 75 -1.47 26.45 27.20
CA THR A 75 -0.98 26.75 25.85
C THR A 75 0.26 25.91 25.60
N LEU A 76 0.12 24.84 24.81
CA LEU A 76 1.27 24.18 24.20
C LEU A 76 1.97 25.20 23.29
N PRO A 77 3.31 25.18 23.20
CA PRO A 77 4.02 26.10 22.31
C PRO A 77 3.57 25.85 20.87
N GLN A 78 2.92 26.86 20.28
CA GLN A 78 2.63 26.88 18.85
C GLN A 78 3.95 26.92 18.08
N PRO A 79 4.24 25.96 17.19
CA PRO A 79 5.28 26.18 16.20
C PRO A 79 4.83 27.34 15.31
N CYS A 80 5.56 28.45 15.43
CA CYS A 80 5.47 29.60 14.56
C CYS A 80 5.63 29.18 13.10
N GLY A 81 4.65 29.53 12.27
CA GLY A 81 4.76 29.42 10.82
C GLY A 81 3.49 28.88 10.18
N GLN A 82 2.48 29.72 10.05
CA GLN A 82 1.52 29.55 8.96
C GLN A 82 2.29 29.55 7.64
N ARG A 83 2.33 28.43 6.95
CA ARG A 83 2.58 28.38 5.51
C ARG A 83 1.29 27.98 4.84
N GLY A 84 0.62 28.96 4.22
CA GLY A 84 -0.35 28.67 3.17
C GLY A 84 0.35 27.90 2.05
N SER A 85 -0.35 26.89 1.52
CA SER A 85 0.12 25.69 0.83
C SER A 85 0.33 24.51 1.79
N ASP A 86 -0.74 23.77 2.09
CA ASP A 86 -0.66 22.48 2.76
C ASP A 86 0.18 21.51 1.89
N CYS A 87 1.49 21.48 2.08
CA CYS A 87 2.34 20.49 1.43
C CYS A 87 1.85 19.11 1.90
N LYS A 88 1.26 18.35 0.97
CA LYS A 88 0.55 17.10 1.30
C LYS A 88 1.54 16.03 1.75
N LYS A 89 1.20 15.28 2.80
CA LYS A 89 1.91 14.04 3.15
C LYS A 89 1.34 12.90 2.33
N LEU A 90 2.20 12.05 1.76
CA LEU A 90 1.78 10.95 0.87
C LEU A 90 2.21 9.58 1.37
N ILE A 91 1.33 8.59 1.18
CA ILE A 91 1.63 7.17 1.36
C ILE A 91 1.50 6.51 -0.02
N PHE A 92 2.60 5.99 -0.55
CA PHE A 92 2.56 5.08 -1.69
C PHE A 92 2.36 3.67 -1.15
N MET A 93 1.26 3.02 -1.54
CA MET A 93 0.79 1.82 -0.86
C MET A 93 0.61 0.66 -1.84
N ASP A 94 1.28 -0.47 -1.60
CA ASP A 94 0.92 -1.75 -2.21
C ASP A 94 -0.30 -2.39 -1.51
N VAL A 95 -0.85 -3.44 -2.11
CA VAL A 95 -1.96 -4.22 -1.57
C VAL A 95 -1.49 -5.58 -1.10
N ASP A 96 -0.96 -6.39 -2.02
CA ASP A 96 -0.36 -7.70 -1.72
C ASP A 96 0.86 -7.51 -0.82
N GLY A 97 0.95 -8.28 0.26
CA GLY A 97 2.05 -8.18 1.21
C GLY A 97 1.95 -7.00 2.19
N VAL A 98 0.99 -6.09 2.00
CA VAL A 98 0.75 -4.91 2.86
C VAL A 98 -0.62 -4.98 3.52
N LEU A 99 -1.71 -5.01 2.75
CA LEU A 99 -3.07 -5.05 3.31
C LEU A 99 -3.59 -6.47 3.53
N HIS A 100 -2.83 -7.47 3.10
CA HIS A 100 -2.98 -8.89 3.37
C HIS A 100 -1.69 -9.60 2.94
N ALA A 101 -1.63 -10.93 3.12
CA ALA A 101 -0.49 -11.72 2.67
C ALA A 101 -0.36 -11.72 1.13
N ALA A 102 0.88 -11.64 0.60
CA ALA A 102 1.17 -11.45 -0.83
C ALA A 102 0.73 -12.61 -1.75
N ASN A 103 0.61 -13.82 -1.23
CA ASN A 103 0.34 -15.03 -2.03
C ASN A 103 -1.12 -15.51 -1.95
N PHE A 104 -2.03 -14.67 -1.45
CA PHE A 104 -3.41 -15.07 -1.19
C PHE A 104 -4.45 -14.17 -1.87
N ALA A 105 -4.14 -13.50 -2.99
CA ALA A 105 -5.18 -12.81 -3.75
C ALA A 105 -6.11 -13.80 -4.50
N PRO A 106 -7.43 -13.58 -4.57
CA PRO A 106 -8.20 -12.50 -3.95
C PRO A 106 -8.77 -12.92 -2.58
N THR A 107 -8.08 -12.60 -1.49
CA THR A 107 -8.63 -12.68 -0.14
C THR A 107 -9.19 -11.33 0.31
N SER A 108 -9.99 -11.37 1.37
CA SER A 108 -10.42 -10.18 2.10
C SER A 108 -9.22 -9.40 2.64
N PHE A 109 -9.31 -8.08 2.63
CA PHE A 109 -8.37 -7.21 3.34
C PHE A 109 -8.27 -7.61 4.81
N SER A 110 -7.03 -7.75 5.30
CA SER A 110 -6.75 -8.14 6.67
C SER A 110 -7.13 -7.02 7.64
N LYS A 111 -8.01 -7.32 8.60
CA LYS A 111 -8.47 -6.35 9.61
C LYS A 111 -7.29 -5.71 10.38
N PRO A 112 -6.31 -6.48 10.91
CA PRO A 112 -5.11 -5.89 11.54
C PRO A 112 -4.32 -4.94 10.63
N CYS A 113 -4.16 -5.27 9.34
CA CYS A 113 -3.46 -4.40 8.40
C CYS A 113 -4.23 -3.10 8.15
N MET A 114 -5.55 -3.19 8.02
CA MET A 114 -6.41 -2.02 7.81
C MET A 114 -6.47 -1.12 9.04
N GLU A 115 -6.46 -1.69 10.25
CA GLU A 115 -6.37 -0.92 11.50
C GLU A 115 -5.02 -0.21 11.64
N ALA A 116 -3.92 -0.88 11.27
CA ALA A 116 -2.60 -0.25 11.22
C ALA A 116 -2.55 0.90 10.20
N LEU A 117 -3.14 0.73 9.01
CA LEU A 117 -3.24 1.80 8.01
C LEU A 117 -4.09 2.97 8.52
N ALA A 118 -5.24 2.69 9.14
CA ALA A 118 -6.12 3.70 9.72
C ALA A 118 -5.38 4.52 10.79
N MET A 119 -4.55 3.88 11.61
CA MET A 119 -3.68 4.56 12.57
C MET A 119 -2.75 5.55 11.86
N ILE A 120 -2.02 5.13 10.82
CA ILE A 120 -1.12 6.03 10.08
C ILE A 120 -1.87 7.25 9.55
N VAL A 121 -3.00 7.03 8.86
CA VAL A 121 -3.76 8.12 8.23
C VAL A 121 -4.34 9.08 9.27
N ARG A 122 -4.88 8.57 10.38
CA ARG A 122 -5.44 9.39 11.46
C ARG A 122 -4.37 10.29 12.10
N GLU A 123 -3.20 9.73 12.40
CA GLU A 123 -2.14 10.47 13.12
C GLU A 123 -1.35 11.44 12.21
N THR A 124 -1.37 11.22 10.89
CA THR A 124 -0.52 12.00 9.96
C THR A 124 -1.32 12.90 9.02
N GLY A 125 -2.59 12.59 8.77
CA GLY A 125 -3.40 13.22 7.72
C GLY A 125 -2.92 12.91 6.30
N ALA A 126 -2.06 11.89 6.12
CA ALA A 126 -1.48 11.58 4.82
C ALA A 126 -2.51 11.03 3.82
N GLN A 127 -2.32 11.38 2.55
CA GLN A 127 -3.15 10.89 1.45
C GLN A 127 -2.54 9.61 0.86
N ILE A 128 -3.41 8.68 0.47
CA ILE A 128 -2.97 7.38 -0.07
C ILE A 128 -2.94 7.42 -1.59
N ILE A 129 -1.80 7.06 -2.16
CA ILE A 129 -1.57 6.84 -3.58
C ILE A 129 -1.40 5.33 -3.80
N LEU A 130 -2.24 4.75 -4.64
CA LEU A 130 -2.15 3.32 -4.95
C LEU A 130 -0.91 3.03 -5.81
N SER A 131 0.04 2.29 -5.26
CA SER A 131 1.25 1.82 -5.93
C SER A 131 1.25 0.29 -5.93
N SER A 132 0.31 -0.29 -6.66
CA SER A 132 0.08 -1.73 -6.73
C SER A 132 -0.35 -2.14 -8.13
N THR A 133 -0.13 -3.40 -8.51
CA THR A 133 -0.63 -3.97 -9.78
C THR A 133 -2.17 -3.96 -9.84
N TRP A 134 -2.85 -3.89 -8.69
CA TRP A 134 -4.31 -3.75 -8.60
C TRP A 134 -4.87 -2.53 -9.34
N ARG A 135 -4.06 -1.48 -9.53
CA ARG A 135 -4.45 -0.29 -10.31
C ARG A 135 -4.66 -0.60 -11.80
N LEU A 136 -4.06 -1.70 -12.29
CA LEU A 136 -4.08 -2.13 -13.69
C LEU A 136 -5.24 -3.11 -14.00
N TRP A 137 -5.99 -3.53 -12.99
CA TRP A 137 -7.10 -4.47 -13.20
C TRP A 137 -8.22 -3.82 -14.02
N ASP A 138 -8.83 -4.64 -14.90
CA ASP A 138 -9.84 -4.22 -15.85
C ASP A 138 -10.97 -3.41 -15.20
N GLY A 139 -11.43 -2.35 -15.88
CA GLY A 139 -12.56 -1.53 -15.43
C GLY A 139 -12.34 -0.82 -14.08
N SER A 140 -11.07 -0.65 -13.67
CA SER A 140 -10.68 -0.11 -12.36
C SER A 140 -11.21 -0.91 -11.17
N THR A 141 -11.45 -2.21 -11.37
CA THR A 141 -12.02 -3.11 -10.35
C THR A 141 -11.15 -3.18 -9.10
N GLY A 142 -9.83 -3.32 -9.24
CA GLY A 142 -8.89 -3.33 -8.11
C GLY A 142 -8.93 -2.03 -7.31
N ARG A 143 -8.88 -0.86 -7.97
CA ARG A 143 -9.04 0.44 -7.31
C ARG A 143 -10.34 0.56 -6.53
N LYS A 144 -11.47 0.14 -7.14
CA LYS A 144 -12.79 0.17 -6.48
C LYS A 144 -12.85 -0.76 -5.27
N ALA A 145 -12.20 -1.92 -5.33
CA ALA A 145 -12.11 -2.85 -4.20
C ALA A 145 -11.35 -2.20 -3.02
N VAL A 146 -10.21 -1.57 -3.30
CA VAL A 146 -9.44 -0.82 -2.29
C VAL A 146 -10.25 0.33 -1.71
N ASP A 147 -10.88 1.18 -2.53
CA ASP A 147 -11.71 2.29 -2.04
C ASP A 147 -12.88 1.82 -1.16
N LYS A 148 -13.49 0.66 -1.47
CA LYS A 148 -14.55 0.06 -0.65
C LYS A 148 -14.01 -0.37 0.72
N ALA A 149 -12.83 -1.00 0.75
CA ALA A 149 -12.18 -1.41 1.98
C ALA A 149 -11.75 -0.22 2.84
N LEU A 150 -11.12 0.80 2.24
CA LEU A 150 -10.76 2.04 2.93
C LEU A 150 -11.99 2.67 3.60
N LYS A 151 -13.10 2.78 2.85
CA LYS A 151 -14.36 3.32 3.39
C LYS A 151 -14.89 2.49 4.58
N LEU A 152 -14.84 1.16 4.50
CA LEU A 152 -15.31 0.28 5.57
C LEU A 152 -14.54 0.49 6.87
N HIS A 153 -13.27 0.87 6.78
CA HIS A 153 -12.39 1.15 7.92
C HIS A 153 -12.30 2.65 8.28
N GLY A 154 -13.18 3.49 7.73
CA GLY A 154 -13.19 4.93 8.03
C GLY A 154 -12.00 5.71 7.47
N ILE A 155 -11.30 5.15 6.48
CA ILE A 155 -10.14 5.77 5.82
C ILE A 155 -10.63 6.52 4.57
N PRO A 156 -10.14 7.75 4.29
CA PRO A 156 -10.42 8.44 3.04
C PRO A 156 -10.05 7.60 1.81
N LYS A 157 -10.78 7.83 0.72
CA LYS A 157 -10.51 7.17 -0.57
C LYS A 157 -9.11 7.49 -1.09
N LEU A 158 -8.64 6.66 -2.02
CA LEU A 158 -7.38 6.87 -2.73
C LEU A 158 -7.37 8.25 -3.42
N ALA A 159 -6.34 9.05 -3.11
CA ALA A 159 -6.14 10.36 -3.73
C ALA A 159 -5.57 10.26 -5.15
N GLY A 160 -4.92 9.14 -5.47
CA GLY A 160 -4.30 8.92 -6.77
C GLY A 160 -3.80 7.49 -6.94
N GLN A 161 -3.06 7.26 -8.02
CA GLN A 161 -2.35 6.02 -8.29
C GLN A 161 -1.08 6.31 -9.10
N THR A 162 -0.05 5.47 -8.96
CA THR A 162 1.18 5.63 -9.73
C THR A 162 0.97 5.30 -11.22
N PRO A 163 1.76 5.89 -12.14
CA PRO A 163 1.71 5.53 -13.56
C PRO A 163 2.10 4.06 -13.78
N ASP A 164 1.78 3.51 -14.95
CA ASP A 164 2.30 2.24 -15.45
C ASP A 164 3.43 2.54 -16.45
N LEU A 165 4.67 2.25 -16.06
CA LEU A 165 5.85 2.57 -16.87
C LEU A 165 6.36 1.39 -17.72
N LYS A 166 5.62 0.27 -17.80
CA LYS A 166 5.89 -0.93 -18.64
C LYS A 166 7.35 -1.18 -19.07
N GLY A 167 8.01 -2.17 -18.45
CA GLY A 167 9.09 -2.92 -19.14
C GLY A 167 10.55 -2.61 -18.80
N ALA A 168 10.90 -1.69 -17.89
CA ALA A 168 12.29 -1.55 -17.43
C ALA A 168 12.51 -0.90 -16.05
N VAL A 169 11.45 -0.41 -15.39
CA VAL A 169 11.60 0.66 -14.39
C VAL A 169 11.09 0.32 -12.99
N GLY A 170 10.28 -0.73 -12.79
CA GLY A 170 9.88 -1.18 -11.45
C GLY A 170 9.11 -0.17 -10.59
N ARG A 171 8.60 -0.64 -9.45
CA ARG A 171 7.82 0.13 -8.47
C ARG A 171 8.50 1.43 -8.00
N PRO A 172 9.83 1.47 -7.72
CA PRO A 172 10.48 2.70 -7.28
C PRO A 172 10.37 3.83 -8.28
N ASN A 173 10.58 3.56 -9.58
CA ASN A 173 10.56 4.61 -10.58
C ASN A 173 9.15 5.12 -10.86
N GLU A 174 8.11 4.28 -10.73
CA GLU A 174 6.72 4.74 -10.78
C GLU A 174 6.40 5.73 -9.66
N ILE A 175 6.89 5.47 -8.43
CA ILE A 175 6.77 6.38 -7.28
C ILE A 175 7.53 7.68 -7.56
N LEU A 176 8.78 7.59 -7.99
CA LEU A 176 9.61 8.76 -8.31
C LEU A 176 9.00 9.60 -9.45
N GLU A 177 8.41 8.96 -10.45
CA GLU A 177 7.73 9.66 -11.54
C GLU A 177 6.46 10.37 -11.07
N TYR A 178 5.66 9.72 -10.21
CA TYR A 178 4.52 10.38 -9.57
C TYR A 178 4.95 11.61 -8.78
N LEU A 179 6.05 11.53 -8.03
CA LEU A 179 6.59 12.64 -7.24
C LEU A 179 7.01 13.83 -8.11
N LYS A 180 7.62 13.60 -9.28
CA LYS A 180 7.97 14.68 -10.23
C LYS A 180 6.74 15.42 -10.74
N SER A 181 5.61 14.74 -10.87
CA SER A 181 4.35 15.35 -11.33
C SER A 181 3.64 16.18 -10.24
N CYS A 182 4.07 16.09 -8.98
CA CYS A 182 3.48 16.83 -7.88
C CYS A 182 4.01 18.27 -7.87
N GLU A 183 3.18 19.24 -8.27
CA GLU A 183 3.51 20.66 -8.18
C GLU A 183 3.82 21.05 -6.72
N GLY A 184 4.98 21.68 -6.50
CA GLY A 184 5.46 22.06 -5.16
C GLY A 184 5.97 20.90 -4.30
N GLY A 185 5.83 19.64 -4.75
CA GLY A 185 6.24 18.43 -4.04
C GLY A 185 5.44 18.15 -2.75
N PRO A 186 5.41 16.89 -2.27
CA PRO A 186 4.82 16.57 -0.99
C PRO A 186 5.70 17.08 0.17
N ALA A 187 5.08 17.37 1.33
CA ALA A 187 5.84 17.73 2.54
C ALA A 187 6.74 16.58 3.00
N LYS A 188 6.16 15.37 3.03
CA LYS A 188 6.80 14.11 3.42
C LYS A 188 6.10 12.99 2.66
N TRP A 189 6.80 11.89 2.44
CA TRP A 189 6.20 10.71 1.87
C TRP A 189 6.91 9.44 2.31
N ILE A 190 6.18 8.33 2.26
CA ILE A 190 6.70 6.98 2.50
C ILE A 190 6.14 6.01 1.45
N ALA A 191 6.82 4.88 1.29
CA ALA A 191 6.30 3.69 0.61
C ALA A 191 6.01 2.60 1.64
N LEU A 192 4.81 2.01 1.60
CA LEU A 192 4.45 0.80 2.32
C LEU A 192 4.44 -0.35 1.31
N ASP A 193 5.37 -1.29 1.46
CA ASP A 193 5.62 -2.34 0.47
C ASP A 193 6.29 -3.54 1.15
N ASP A 194 6.14 -4.74 0.61
CA ASP A 194 6.87 -5.92 1.07
C ASP A 194 8.12 -6.22 0.21
N MET A 195 8.26 -5.56 -0.95
CA MET A 195 9.47 -5.65 -1.77
C MET A 195 10.61 -4.77 -1.21
N ASP A 196 11.82 -5.32 -1.18
CA ASP A 196 13.02 -4.55 -0.80
C ASP A 196 13.40 -3.58 -1.92
N MET A 197 13.10 -2.30 -1.70
CA MET A 197 13.42 -1.16 -2.57
C MET A 197 14.27 -0.12 -1.85
N ARG A 198 15.06 -0.55 -0.84
CA ARG A 198 15.88 0.37 -0.04
C ARG A 198 16.96 1.04 -0.86
N ALA A 199 17.47 0.40 -1.91
CA ALA A 199 18.49 0.97 -2.77
C ALA A 199 18.00 2.25 -3.47
N GLU A 200 16.73 2.31 -3.83
CA GLU A 200 16.12 3.42 -4.57
C GLU A 200 15.39 4.42 -3.65
N LEU A 201 14.72 3.94 -2.59
CA LEU A 201 13.84 4.76 -1.76
C LEU A 201 14.44 5.10 -0.38
N GLY A 202 15.52 4.42 0.01
CA GLY A 202 16.19 4.60 1.30
C GLY A 202 15.22 4.45 2.49
N ASP A 203 15.35 5.35 3.47
CA ASP A 203 14.56 5.33 4.71
C ASP A 203 13.07 5.63 4.51
N ARG A 204 12.65 6.03 3.31
CA ARG A 204 11.24 6.29 2.99
C ARG A 204 10.46 5.00 2.76
N LEU A 205 11.14 3.87 2.59
CA LEU A 205 10.52 2.56 2.57
C LEU A 205 10.24 2.09 4.00
N VAL A 206 8.98 1.82 4.30
CA VAL A 206 8.55 1.02 5.44
C VAL A 206 8.24 -0.37 4.91
N MET A 207 9.25 -1.25 4.99
CA MET A 207 9.16 -2.60 4.47
C MET A 207 8.31 -3.47 5.41
N THR A 208 7.18 -3.95 4.90
CA THR A 208 6.26 -4.85 5.61
C THR A 208 6.68 -6.30 5.46
N HIS A 209 6.09 -7.19 6.25
CA HIS A 209 6.36 -8.62 6.13
C HIS A 209 5.38 -9.27 5.16
N ALA A 210 5.86 -9.78 4.02
CA ALA A 210 5.04 -10.30 2.91
C ALA A 210 3.90 -11.26 3.30
N THR A 211 4.08 -12.09 4.33
CA THR A 211 3.03 -13.03 4.79
C THR A 211 2.12 -12.50 5.88
N LYS A 212 2.52 -11.42 6.57
CA LYS A 212 1.72 -10.84 7.66
C LYS A 212 0.98 -9.59 7.17
N GLY A 213 1.59 -8.80 6.30
CA GLY A 213 1.13 -7.47 5.98
C GLY A 213 1.67 -6.41 6.93
N LEU A 214 1.07 -5.22 6.84
CA LEU A 214 1.29 -4.07 7.71
C LEU A 214 0.92 -4.43 9.16
N ARG A 215 1.79 -4.06 10.09
CA ARG A 215 1.61 -4.28 11.54
C ARG A 215 1.79 -2.98 12.33
N PRO A 216 1.39 -2.96 13.63
CA PRO A 216 1.52 -1.76 14.46
C PRO A 216 2.95 -1.20 14.56
N ARG A 217 3.98 -2.04 14.48
CA ARG A 217 5.38 -1.59 14.42
C ARG A 217 5.69 -0.79 13.15
N ASP A 218 5.19 -1.25 12.01
CA ASP A 218 5.36 -0.59 10.71
C ASP A 218 4.59 0.74 10.71
N ALA A 219 3.39 0.75 11.29
CA ALA A 219 2.58 1.95 11.44
C ALA A 219 3.28 3.02 12.31
N ARG A 220 3.86 2.64 13.45
CA ARG A 220 4.62 3.57 14.30
C ARG A 220 5.83 4.16 13.58
N ARG A 221 6.57 3.34 12.83
CA ARG A 221 7.67 3.81 11.98
C ARG A 221 7.18 4.78 10.91
N ALA A 222 6.11 4.44 10.20
CA ALA A 222 5.49 5.27 9.18
C ALA A 222 5.06 6.64 9.73
N ILE A 223 4.40 6.66 10.89
CA ILE A 223 3.97 7.88 11.58
C ILE A 223 5.19 8.74 11.93
N ALA A 224 6.25 8.14 12.48
CA ALA A 224 7.46 8.86 12.83
C ALA A 224 8.11 9.52 11.61
N LEU A 225 8.24 8.80 10.50
CA LEU A 225 8.80 9.33 9.24
C LEU A 225 7.94 10.47 8.66
N LEU A 226 6.61 10.35 8.71
CA LEU A 226 5.69 11.34 8.17
C LEU A 226 5.55 12.60 9.06
N ASN A 227 5.85 12.48 10.36
CA ASN A 227 5.77 13.58 11.32
C ASN A 227 7.14 14.14 11.76
N ASP A 228 8.25 13.59 11.23
CA ASP A 228 9.62 13.93 11.66
C ASP A 228 9.85 13.69 13.16
N TRP A 229 9.24 12.63 13.70
CA TRP A 229 9.44 12.22 15.07
C TRP A 229 10.64 11.26 15.19
N PRO A 230 11.27 11.17 16.36
CA PRO A 230 12.24 10.12 16.64
C PRO A 230 11.68 8.75 16.28
N LEU A 231 12.49 7.93 15.60
CA LEU A 231 12.09 6.57 15.28
C LEU A 231 11.93 5.78 16.59
N PRO A 232 10.90 4.94 16.70
CA PRO A 232 10.75 4.07 17.87
C PRO A 232 11.94 3.11 17.98
N ASP A 233 12.38 2.82 19.20
CA ASP A 233 13.43 1.84 19.46
C ASP A 233 13.03 0.49 18.85
N CYS A 234 13.93 -0.09 18.05
CA CYS A 234 13.64 -1.22 17.18
C CYS A 234 13.35 -2.55 17.90
N ASP A 235 13.53 -2.64 19.21
CA ASP A 235 13.74 -3.93 19.90
C ASP A 235 12.84 -4.21 21.12
N SER A 236 11.82 -3.41 21.43
CA SER A 236 11.04 -3.62 22.67
C SER A 236 9.66 -4.26 22.51
N ASP A 237 9.14 -4.37 21.30
CA ASP A 237 7.85 -5.05 21.10
C ASP A 237 8.12 -6.51 20.78
N SER A 238 8.08 -7.34 21.82
CA SER A 238 7.70 -8.73 21.63
C SER A 238 6.42 -8.72 20.79
N ASP A 239 6.46 -9.34 19.61
CA ASP A 239 5.29 -9.60 18.74
C ASP A 239 4.22 -10.49 19.46
N SER A 240 4.21 -10.52 20.79
CA SER A 240 3.42 -11.39 21.68
C SER A 240 2.02 -10.87 21.99
N ASP A 241 1.63 -9.69 21.52
CA ASP A 241 0.33 -9.08 21.88
C ASP A 241 -0.78 -9.24 20.82
N TRP A 242 -0.51 -10.03 19.78
CA TRP A 242 -1.58 -10.58 18.94
C TRP A 242 -1.40 -12.08 18.95
N SER A 243 -1.86 -12.71 20.03
CA SER A 243 -2.15 -14.13 20.00
C SER A 243 -3.08 -14.37 18.82
N ASP A 244 -2.56 -15.08 17.82
CA ASP A 244 -3.37 -15.81 16.88
C ASP A 244 -4.21 -16.78 17.73
N ASP A 245 -5.40 -16.34 18.19
CA ASP A 245 -6.42 -17.25 18.71
C ASP A 245 -7.01 -18.02 17.52
N GLU A 246 -6.16 -18.79 16.85
CA GLU A 246 -6.49 -20.06 16.24
C GLU A 246 -6.71 -21.01 17.42
N ASP A 247 -7.96 -21.29 17.79
CA ASP A 247 -8.40 -22.53 18.45
C ASP A 247 -9.91 -22.46 18.78
N GLY A 248 -10.73 -22.45 17.71
CA GLY A 248 -12.16 -22.71 17.79
C GLY A 248 -12.47 -24.11 17.27
N ALA A 249 -11.91 -25.14 17.89
CA ALA A 249 -12.15 -26.54 17.56
C ALA A 249 -13.67 -26.83 17.52
N TYR A 250 -14.20 -27.03 16.31
CA TYR A 250 -15.52 -27.61 16.08
C TYR A 250 -15.46 -29.11 16.43
N SER A 251 -15.57 -29.41 17.71
CA SER A 251 -15.89 -30.75 18.19
C SER A 251 -17.40 -30.94 18.10
N SER A 252 -17.87 -31.54 17.02
CA SER A 252 -19.18 -32.21 17.02
C SER A 252 -18.94 -33.71 17.19
N ASP A 253 -18.78 -34.11 18.44
CA ASP A 253 -19.01 -35.46 18.91
C ASP A 253 -20.41 -35.90 18.47
N VAL A 254 -20.49 -36.76 17.44
CA VAL A 254 -21.71 -37.53 17.15
C VAL A 254 -21.62 -38.78 18.01
N SER A 255 -22.18 -38.68 19.21
CA SER A 255 -22.43 -39.81 20.08
C SER A 255 -23.28 -40.85 19.35
N HIS A 256 -22.64 -42.00 19.07
CA HIS A 256 -23.33 -43.28 18.90
C HIS A 256 -24.28 -43.48 20.08
N ARG A 257 -25.57 -43.65 19.77
CA ARG A 257 -26.50 -44.28 20.68
C ARG A 257 -27.31 -45.31 19.92
N GLU A 258 -26.72 -46.49 19.79
CA GLU A 258 -27.50 -47.73 19.74
C GLU A 258 -28.25 -47.87 21.07
N SER A 259 -29.56 -48.16 21.01
CA SER A 259 -30.22 -49.20 21.81
C SER A 259 -31.76 -49.09 21.69
N PHE A 260 -32.34 -50.25 21.34
CA PHE A 260 -33.75 -50.67 21.31
C PHE A 260 -34.59 -50.36 20.07
#